data_AF-A0A2N8ML43-F1
#
_entry.id   AF-A0A2N8ML43-F1
#
_cell.length_a   1.000
_cell.length_b   1.000
_cell.length_c   1.000
_cell.angle_alpha   90.00
_cell.angle_beta   90.00
_cell.angle_gamma   90.00
#
_symmetry.space_group_name_H-M   'P 1'
#
loop_
_entity.id
_entity.type
_entity.pdbx_description
1 polymer ?
#
loop_
_entity_poly.entity_id
_entity_poly.type
_entity_poly.pdbx_seq_one_letter_code
_entity_poly.pdbx_strand_id
1 'polypeptide(L)'
;MEPMEAAIVSVAGKLRDDQVTPWFEAVSSAHQESEEDWTRFKQLLTAQVSERSLPPEALETFVEHMDTKVSDQRSVLSEMDARKDELPRLYEGLLAKARESRQDSPPPWDGATAPRWYAHLTQVLGNGWPGWSGKEEEWDRFKAFFLGYADQAGVRPQAQLLLDDVERAPDKIGGFAGYGIAIATHEQLVARTKAPDLWSQYEPKAWYATLTKGWGGWSGREADWAKFKRYFLKFAQDRGVGEGAGKFLDLVEAGEDKRAAFAEHGITLPDEQPAEPGGEIAEKVAERDKRVEAELAELVEASEEQMRQAAEELEKNDAFFEKVVAEIMEKADFSEFEGLTSDEIQEIWEEALLARIQEFAGQASAEELRGLTANEAVSGKVKAILPEQH
;
A
#
# COMPACT_ATOMS: atom_id res chain seq x y z
N MET A 1 -25.52 -4.94 -0.52
CA MET A 1 -24.98 -6.29 -0.33
C MET A 1 -25.12 -6.58 1.14
N GLU A 2 -25.77 -7.68 1.50
CA GLU A 2 -25.97 -8.04 2.91
C GLU A 2 -24.60 -8.35 3.57
N PRO A 3 -24.44 -8.18 4.90
CA PRO A 3 -23.16 -8.42 5.58
C PRO A 3 -22.59 -9.83 5.34
N MET A 4 -23.44 -10.86 5.34
CA MET A 4 -23.04 -12.24 5.03
C MET A 4 -22.53 -12.36 3.58
N GLU A 5 -23.26 -11.79 2.61
CA GLU A 5 -22.84 -11.80 1.22
C GLU A 5 -21.49 -11.07 1.03
N ALA A 6 -21.28 -9.96 1.73
CA ALA A 6 -20.03 -9.20 1.72
C ALA A 6 -18.86 -10.01 2.29
N ALA A 7 -19.08 -10.73 3.39
CA ALA A 7 -18.10 -11.63 3.98
C ALA A 7 -17.77 -12.80 3.04
N ILE A 8 -18.77 -13.39 2.37
CA ILE A 8 -18.58 -14.45 1.37
C ILE A 8 -17.70 -13.98 0.20
N VAL A 9 -17.95 -12.78 -0.34
CA VAL A 9 -17.16 -12.26 -1.47
C VAL A 9 -15.86 -11.60 -1.06
N SER A 10 -15.57 -11.43 0.23
CA SER A 10 -14.30 -10.84 0.70
C SER A 10 -13.08 -11.64 0.22
N VAL A 11 -13.22 -12.96 0.11
CA VAL A 11 -12.18 -13.88 -0.38
C VAL A 11 -12.15 -14.04 -1.90
N ALA A 12 -12.91 -13.21 -2.63
CA ALA A 12 -12.97 -13.24 -4.09
C ALA A 12 -11.56 -13.08 -4.71
N GLY A 13 -11.19 -14.02 -5.59
CA GLY A 13 -9.89 -14.02 -6.27
C GLY A 13 -8.72 -14.52 -5.41
N LYS A 14 -8.98 -14.95 -4.17
CA LYS A 14 -7.98 -15.63 -3.30
C LYS A 14 -8.11 -17.15 -3.33
N LEU A 15 -9.28 -17.66 -3.71
CA LEU A 15 -9.58 -19.09 -3.80
C LEU A 15 -9.64 -19.55 -5.25
N ARG A 16 -9.07 -20.73 -5.53
CA ARG A 16 -9.34 -21.49 -6.76
C ARG A 16 -10.70 -22.19 -6.68
N ASP A 17 -11.25 -22.57 -7.82
CA ASP A 17 -12.57 -23.23 -7.88
C ASP A 17 -12.61 -24.53 -7.06
N ASP A 18 -11.52 -25.31 -7.04
CA ASP A 18 -11.38 -26.53 -6.24
C ASP A 18 -11.25 -26.28 -4.72
N GLN A 19 -11.00 -25.03 -4.31
CA GLN A 19 -10.78 -24.64 -2.91
C GLN A 19 -12.02 -23.99 -2.26
N VAL A 20 -13.02 -23.60 -3.05
CA VAL A 20 -14.23 -22.89 -2.54
C VAL A 20 -14.99 -23.74 -1.53
N THR A 21 -15.23 -25.02 -1.82
CA THR A 21 -15.98 -25.90 -0.91
C THR A 21 -15.19 -26.20 0.36
N PRO A 22 -13.91 -26.64 0.30
CA PRO A 22 -13.11 -26.86 1.50
C PRO A 22 -12.95 -25.60 2.38
N TRP A 23 -12.92 -24.41 1.77
CA TRP A 23 -12.89 -23.14 2.50
C TRP A 23 -14.14 -22.93 3.36
N PHE A 24 -15.35 -23.06 2.79
CA PHE A 24 -16.58 -22.86 3.55
C PHE A 24 -16.84 -23.96 4.58
N GLU A 25 -16.35 -25.18 4.33
CA GLU A 25 -16.30 -26.24 5.35
C GLU A 25 -15.41 -25.84 6.53
N ALA A 26 -14.20 -25.32 6.27
CA ALA A 26 -13.28 -24.86 7.31
C ALA A 26 -13.90 -23.74 8.16
N VAL A 27 -14.54 -22.75 7.52
CA VAL A 27 -15.26 -21.66 8.21
C VAL A 27 -16.39 -22.21 9.09
N SER A 28 -17.19 -23.14 8.57
CA SER A 28 -18.32 -23.73 9.29
C SER A 28 -17.87 -24.57 10.49
N SER A 29 -16.84 -25.41 10.30
CA SER A 29 -16.24 -26.21 11.37
C SER A 29 -15.63 -25.35 12.47
N ALA A 30 -14.85 -24.31 12.10
CA ALA A 30 -14.26 -23.39 13.06
C ALA A 30 -15.34 -22.65 13.88
N HIS A 31 -16.47 -22.28 13.26
CA HIS A 31 -17.59 -21.65 13.95
C HIS A 31 -18.29 -22.60 14.93
N GLN A 32 -18.54 -23.85 14.54
CA GLN A 32 -19.19 -24.84 15.41
C GLN A 32 -18.35 -25.17 16.65
N GLU A 33 -17.01 -25.14 16.52
CA GLU A 33 -16.08 -25.45 17.60
C GLU A 33 -15.65 -24.25 18.45
N SER A 34 -15.90 -23.01 17.98
CA SER A 34 -15.45 -21.81 18.68
C SER A 34 -16.34 -21.41 19.86
N GLU A 35 -17.51 -22.03 20.01
CA GLU A 35 -18.49 -21.68 21.06
C GLU A 35 -18.81 -20.17 21.08
N GLU A 36 -18.90 -19.56 19.89
CA GLU A 36 -19.21 -18.14 19.70
C GLU A 36 -18.11 -17.15 20.14
N ASP A 37 -16.92 -17.65 20.49
CA ASP A 37 -15.74 -16.83 20.78
C ASP A 37 -14.98 -16.51 19.47
N TRP A 38 -14.89 -15.23 19.11
CA TRP A 38 -14.21 -14.78 17.89
C TRP A 38 -12.71 -15.03 17.91
N THR A 39 -12.04 -14.91 19.05
CA THR A 39 -10.60 -15.19 19.17
C THR A 39 -10.33 -16.68 18.94
N ARG A 40 -11.16 -17.54 19.55
CA ARG A 40 -11.08 -18.99 19.36
C ARG A 40 -11.40 -19.38 17.92
N PHE A 41 -12.41 -18.75 17.31
CA PHE A 41 -12.74 -18.94 15.89
C PHE A 41 -11.53 -18.68 14.99
N LYS A 42 -10.83 -17.55 15.18
CA LYS A 42 -9.64 -17.22 14.38
C LYS A 42 -8.56 -18.30 14.49
N GLN A 43 -8.26 -18.75 15.71
CA GLN A 43 -7.28 -19.81 15.94
C GLN A 43 -7.65 -21.13 15.26
N LEU A 44 -8.92 -21.54 15.38
CA LEU A 44 -9.44 -22.75 14.76
C LEU A 44 -9.44 -22.67 13.23
N LEU A 45 -9.86 -21.52 12.68
CA LEU A 45 -9.86 -21.30 11.24
C LEU A 45 -8.44 -21.30 10.69
N THR A 46 -7.47 -20.68 11.36
CA THR A 46 -6.05 -20.75 10.98
C THR A 46 -5.56 -22.20 10.92
N ALA A 47 -5.87 -23.01 11.94
CA ALA A 47 -5.48 -24.41 11.97
C ALA A 47 -6.10 -25.21 10.80
N GLN A 48 -7.40 -25.02 10.54
CA GLN A 48 -8.12 -25.67 9.45
C GLN A 48 -7.61 -25.25 8.06
N VAL A 49 -7.28 -23.98 7.88
CA VAL A 49 -6.70 -23.46 6.63
C VAL A 49 -5.36 -24.12 6.35
N SER A 50 -4.48 -24.20 7.36
CA SER A 50 -3.19 -24.88 7.24
C SER A 50 -3.35 -26.38 6.96
N GLU A 51 -4.20 -27.09 7.72
CA GLU A 51 -4.44 -28.52 7.57
C GLU A 51 -4.94 -28.88 6.16
N ARG A 52 -5.83 -28.06 5.60
CA ARG A 52 -6.44 -28.27 4.28
C ARG A 52 -5.60 -27.69 3.13
N SER A 53 -4.41 -27.15 3.41
CA SER A 53 -3.56 -26.48 2.42
C SER A 53 -4.30 -25.38 1.64
N LEU A 54 -5.12 -24.60 2.35
CA LEU A 54 -5.85 -23.47 1.81
C LEU A 54 -4.96 -22.20 1.85
N PRO A 55 -5.19 -21.24 0.93
CA PRO A 55 -4.33 -20.07 0.83
C PRO A 55 -4.45 -19.15 2.06
N PRO A 56 -3.34 -18.80 2.74
CA PRO A 56 -3.36 -17.96 3.93
C PRO A 56 -3.88 -16.54 3.64
N GLU A 57 -3.76 -16.05 2.40
CA GLU A 57 -4.26 -14.73 2.01
C GLU A 57 -5.80 -14.65 2.05
N ALA A 58 -6.49 -15.78 1.83
CA ALA A 58 -7.94 -15.86 1.98
C ALA A 58 -8.36 -15.72 3.45
N LEU A 59 -7.60 -16.33 4.37
CA LEU A 59 -7.77 -16.19 5.82
C LEU A 59 -7.60 -14.74 6.26
N GLU A 60 -6.49 -14.12 5.90
CA GLU A 60 -6.19 -12.73 6.27
C GLU A 60 -7.28 -11.79 5.77
N THR A 61 -7.67 -11.90 4.50
CA THR A 61 -8.68 -11.04 3.88
C THR A 61 -10.05 -11.22 4.55
N PHE A 62 -10.45 -12.47 4.84
CA PHE A 62 -11.71 -12.76 5.52
C PHE A 62 -11.74 -12.21 6.94
N VAL A 63 -10.67 -12.45 7.72
CA VAL A 63 -10.57 -11.98 9.10
C VAL A 63 -10.55 -10.46 9.17
N GLU A 64 -9.75 -9.79 8.33
CA GLU A 64 -9.70 -8.33 8.27
C GLU A 64 -11.08 -7.75 7.92
N HIS A 65 -11.79 -8.35 6.96
CA HIS A 65 -13.14 -7.93 6.61
C HIS A 65 -14.09 -8.06 7.80
N MET A 66 -14.08 -9.20 8.49
CA MET A 66 -14.93 -9.46 9.64
C MET A 66 -14.61 -8.53 10.83
N ASP A 67 -13.32 -8.22 11.08
CA ASP A 67 -12.89 -7.32 12.16
C ASP A 67 -13.23 -5.85 11.85
N THR A 68 -13.17 -5.43 10.58
CA THR A 68 -13.29 -4.00 10.20
C THR A 68 -14.65 -3.59 9.64
N LYS A 69 -15.40 -4.50 9.03
CA LYS A 69 -16.64 -4.18 8.29
C LYS A 69 -17.90 -4.80 8.89
N VAL A 70 -17.76 -5.81 9.74
CA VAL A 70 -18.90 -6.52 10.32
C VAL A 70 -19.02 -6.16 11.79
N SER A 71 -20.12 -5.50 12.15
CA SER A 71 -20.37 -5.07 13.53
C SER A 71 -20.81 -6.20 14.47
N ASP A 72 -21.34 -7.29 13.92
CA ASP A 72 -21.76 -8.48 14.65
C ASP A 72 -21.31 -9.74 13.90
N GLN A 73 -20.06 -10.13 14.15
CA GLN A 73 -19.42 -11.27 13.48
C GLN A 73 -20.15 -12.58 13.78
N ARG A 74 -20.68 -12.72 14.99
CA ARG A 74 -21.40 -13.92 15.44
C ARG A 74 -22.66 -14.14 14.61
N SER A 75 -23.46 -13.10 14.42
CA SER A 75 -24.68 -13.20 13.61
C SER A 75 -24.37 -13.59 12.17
N VAL A 76 -23.31 -13.02 11.57
CA VAL A 76 -22.88 -13.38 10.21
C VAL A 76 -22.40 -14.84 10.12
N LEU A 77 -21.55 -15.28 11.05
CA LEU A 77 -21.06 -16.68 11.07
C LEU A 77 -22.19 -17.68 11.30
N SER A 78 -23.17 -17.34 12.15
CA SER A 78 -24.36 -18.17 12.38
C SER A 78 -25.21 -18.29 11.11
N GLU A 79 -25.38 -17.20 10.36
CA GLU A 79 -26.09 -17.23 9.08
C GLU A 79 -25.34 -18.06 8.03
N MET A 80 -24.01 -17.94 7.97
CA MET A 80 -23.18 -18.75 7.09
C MET A 80 -23.31 -20.24 7.42
N ASP A 81 -23.18 -20.63 8.68
CA ASP A 81 -23.29 -22.04 9.10
C ASP A 81 -24.69 -22.62 8.84
N ALA A 82 -25.74 -21.83 9.06
CA ALA A 82 -27.12 -22.22 8.74
C ALA A 82 -27.34 -22.49 7.24
N ARG A 83 -26.51 -21.92 6.37
CA ARG A 83 -26.57 -22.04 4.91
C ARG A 83 -25.36 -22.75 4.32
N LYS A 84 -24.60 -23.51 5.12
CA LYS A 84 -23.30 -24.08 4.73
C LYS A 84 -23.31 -24.85 3.41
N ASP A 85 -24.36 -25.62 3.14
CA ASP A 85 -24.50 -26.41 1.90
C ASP A 85 -24.78 -25.54 0.66
N GLU A 86 -25.26 -24.31 0.86
CA GLU A 86 -25.51 -23.33 -0.21
C GLU A 86 -24.34 -22.39 -0.46
N LEU A 87 -23.40 -22.24 0.50
CA LEU A 87 -22.34 -21.23 0.46
C LEU A 87 -21.48 -21.29 -0.81
N PRO A 88 -21.01 -22.46 -1.31
CA PRO A 88 -20.25 -22.50 -2.55
C PRO A 88 -21.04 -21.95 -3.74
N ARG A 89 -22.32 -22.32 -3.86
CA ARG A 89 -23.20 -21.85 -4.93
C ARG A 89 -23.53 -20.36 -4.80
N LEU A 90 -23.71 -19.88 -3.56
CA LEU A 90 -23.91 -18.45 -3.29
C LEU A 90 -22.67 -17.64 -3.65
N TYR A 91 -21.48 -18.13 -3.30
CA TYR A 91 -20.22 -17.50 -3.68
C TYR A 91 -20.11 -17.37 -5.20
N GLU A 92 -20.33 -18.45 -5.96
CA GLU A 92 -20.34 -18.41 -7.42
C GLU A 92 -21.38 -17.44 -7.98
N GLY A 93 -22.61 -17.45 -7.44
CA GLY A 93 -23.69 -16.56 -7.86
C GLY A 93 -23.42 -15.09 -7.55
N LEU A 94 -22.82 -14.80 -6.39
CA LEU A 94 -22.41 -13.45 -6.00
C LEU A 94 -21.22 -12.98 -6.83
N LEU A 95 -20.27 -13.85 -7.16
CA LEU A 95 -19.20 -13.55 -8.11
C LEU A 95 -19.76 -13.27 -9.50
N ALA A 96 -20.68 -14.10 -10.00
CA ALA A 96 -21.33 -13.88 -11.29
C ALA A 96 -22.08 -12.54 -11.32
N LYS A 97 -22.87 -12.26 -10.28
CA LYS A 97 -23.59 -10.98 -10.14
C LYS A 97 -22.64 -9.79 -9.99
N ALA A 98 -21.52 -9.96 -9.28
CA ALA A 98 -20.47 -8.94 -9.19
C ALA A 98 -19.73 -8.74 -10.52
N ARG A 99 -19.60 -9.78 -11.35
CA ARG A 99 -19.07 -9.71 -12.71
C ARG A 99 -20.07 -9.06 -13.67
N GLU A 100 -21.36 -9.36 -13.54
CA GLU A 100 -22.47 -8.77 -14.31
C GLU A 100 -22.74 -7.31 -13.93
N SER A 101 -22.67 -6.95 -12.64
CA SER A 101 -22.71 -5.53 -12.25
C SER A 101 -21.47 -4.77 -12.70
N ARG A 102 -20.36 -5.49 -12.92
CA ARG A 102 -19.16 -5.02 -13.61
C ARG A 102 -19.24 -5.19 -15.12
N GLN A 103 -20.36 -5.55 -15.77
CA GLN A 103 -20.48 -5.66 -17.25
C GLN A 103 -20.56 -4.32 -18.00
N ASP A 104 -20.28 -3.20 -17.33
CA ASP A 104 -19.44 -2.14 -17.94
C ASP A 104 -17.97 -2.61 -18.05
N SER A 105 -17.77 -3.93 -18.20
CA SER A 105 -16.48 -4.59 -18.16
C SER A 105 -15.76 -4.13 -19.41
N PRO A 106 -14.53 -3.68 -19.25
CA PRO A 106 -13.78 -3.35 -20.41
C PRO A 106 -13.62 -4.55 -21.33
N PRO A 107 -13.60 -4.29 -22.63
CA PRO A 107 -13.34 -5.33 -23.60
C PRO A 107 -12.00 -6.03 -23.29
N PRO A 108 -11.83 -7.30 -23.68
CA PRO A 108 -10.59 -8.05 -23.49
C PRO A 108 -9.39 -7.25 -23.99
N TRP A 109 -8.20 -7.43 -23.40
CA TRP A 109 -6.95 -6.81 -23.87
C TRP A 109 -6.62 -7.35 -25.28
N ASP A 110 -7.18 -6.71 -26.28
CA ASP A 110 -6.90 -6.93 -27.69
C ASP A 110 -6.09 -5.75 -28.24
N GLY A 111 -5.60 -5.87 -29.47
CA GLY A 111 -4.77 -4.81 -30.07
C GLY A 111 -5.46 -3.43 -30.20
N ALA A 112 -6.78 -3.34 -30.03
CA ALA A 112 -7.52 -2.07 -30.09
C ALA A 112 -7.77 -1.47 -28.70
N THR A 113 -7.96 -2.31 -27.68
CA THR A 113 -8.41 -1.90 -26.34
C THR A 113 -7.26 -1.85 -25.35
N ALA A 114 -6.23 -2.69 -25.54
CA ALA A 114 -5.06 -2.76 -24.70
C ALA A 114 -4.32 -1.41 -24.57
N PRO A 115 -4.10 -0.62 -25.64
CA PRO A 115 -3.46 0.69 -25.52
C PRO A 115 -4.26 1.67 -24.66
N ARG A 116 -5.60 1.59 -24.71
CA ARG A 116 -6.49 2.48 -23.95
C ARG A 116 -6.45 2.15 -22.46
N TRP A 117 -6.49 0.87 -22.12
CA TRP A 117 -6.37 0.43 -20.73
C TRP A 117 -4.99 0.68 -20.17
N TYR A 118 -3.95 0.41 -20.95
CA TYR A 118 -2.59 0.72 -20.53
C TYR A 118 -2.43 2.21 -20.21
N ALA A 119 -2.93 3.09 -21.09
CA ALA A 119 -2.92 4.53 -20.85
C ALA A 119 -3.78 4.93 -19.63
N HIS A 120 -4.97 4.36 -19.47
CA HIS A 120 -5.84 4.66 -18.34
C HIS A 120 -5.19 4.27 -16.99
N LEU A 121 -4.64 3.05 -16.91
CA LEU A 121 -4.00 2.53 -15.70
C LEU A 121 -2.71 3.27 -15.35
N THR A 122 -1.92 3.65 -16.36
CA THR A 122 -0.64 4.34 -16.12
C THR A 122 -0.82 5.85 -15.94
N GLN A 123 -1.69 6.52 -16.70
CA GLN A 123 -1.77 7.99 -16.71
C GLN A 123 -2.93 8.56 -15.90
N VAL A 124 -4.11 7.92 -15.94
CA VAL A 124 -5.34 8.48 -15.35
C VAL A 124 -5.49 8.08 -13.89
N LEU A 125 -5.30 6.79 -13.59
CA LEU A 125 -5.33 6.29 -12.21
C LEU A 125 -3.99 6.43 -11.48
N GLY A 126 -2.89 6.54 -12.24
CA GLY A 126 -1.51 6.50 -11.75
C GLY A 126 -0.97 7.73 -11.00
N ASN A 127 -1.75 8.79 -10.75
CA ASN A 127 -1.32 10.03 -10.08
C ASN A 127 0.08 10.56 -10.52
N GLY A 128 0.43 10.42 -11.80
CA GLY A 128 1.72 10.87 -12.35
C GLY A 128 2.80 9.80 -12.47
N TRP A 129 2.51 8.53 -12.15
CA TRP A 129 3.40 7.43 -12.50
C TRP A 129 3.43 7.22 -14.01
N PRO A 130 4.57 7.37 -14.71
CA PRO A 130 4.55 7.50 -16.16
C PRO A 130 4.46 6.14 -16.89
N GLY A 131 4.46 5.02 -16.16
CA GLY A 131 4.46 3.65 -16.68
C GLY A 131 5.84 2.98 -16.58
N TRP A 132 6.01 1.85 -17.29
CA TRP A 132 7.30 1.15 -17.40
C TRP A 132 8.19 1.79 -18.44
N SER A 133 9.50 1.90 -18.18
CA SER A 133 10.45 2.49 -19.12
C SER A 133 11.05 1.53 -20.15
N GLY A 134 10.69 0.25 -20.07
CA GLY A 134 11.33 -0.82 -20.83
C GLY A 134 12.59 -1.38 -20.15
N LYS A 135 13.00 -0.83 -19.01
CA LYS A 135 14.14 -1.32 -18.22
C LYS A 135 13.75 -2.50 -17.34
N GLU A 136 14.47 -3.60 -17.45
CA GLU A 136 14.15 -4.86 -16.77
C GLU A 136 14.19 -4.72 -15.24
N GLU A 137 15.13 -3.93 -14.71
CA GLU A 137 15.25 -3.67 -13.27
C GLU A 137 14.04 -2.94 -12.66
N GLU A 138 13.18 -2.33 -13.48
CA GLU A 138 11.95 -1.66 -13.06
C GLU A 138 10.72 -2.57 -13.20
N TRP A 139 10.85 -3.78 -13.76
CA TRP A 139 9.74 -4.61 -14.20
C TRP A 139 8.82 -5.05 -13.06
N ASP A 140 9.37 -5.61 -11.98
CA ASP A 140 8.55 -6.11 -10.87
C ASP A 140 7.81 -4.98 -10.15
N ARG A 141 8.48 -3.84 -10.00
CA ARG A 141 7.84 -2.62 -9.51
C ARG A 141 6.70 -2.20 -10.42
N PHE A 142 6.93 -2.17 -11.74
CA PHE A 142 5.88 -1.87 -12.70
C PHE A 142 4.68 -2.82 -12.58
N LYS A 143 4.90 -4.14 -12.54
CA LYS A 143 3.82 -5.13 -12.41
C LYS A 143 3.00 -4.87 -11.15
N ALA A 144 3.65 -4.68 -10.01
CA ALA A 144 2.97 -4.44 -8.74
C ALA A 144 2.07 -3.19 -8.81
N PHE A 145 2.58 -2.06 -9.32
CA PHE A 145 1.80 -0.85 -9.49
C PHE A 145 0.67 -1.02 -10.50
N PHE A 146 0.98 -1.57 -11.68
CA PHE A 146 0.01 -1.76 -12.76
C PHE A 146 -1.14 -2.66 -12.33
N LEU A 147 -0.86 -3.78 -11.65
CA LEU A 147 -1.88 -4.68 -11.12
C LEU A 147 -2.64 -4.05 -9.95
N GLY A 148 -2.00 -3.22 -9.12
CA GLY A 148 -2.68 -2.44 -8.09
C GLY A 148 -3.73 -1.48 -8.66
N TYR A 149 -3.37 -0.72 -9.70
CA TYR A 149 -4.33 0.15 -10.38
C TYR A 149 -5.38 -0.63 -11.16
N ALA A 150 -5.00 -1.74 -11.79
CA ALA A 150 -5.95 -2.63 -12.45
C ALA A 150 -6.98 -3.20 -11.45
N ASP A 151 -6.55 -3.50 -10.23
CA ASP A 151 -7.44 -3.96 -9.16
C ASP A 151 -8.44 -2.89 -8.75
N GLN A 152 -7.98 -1.65 -8.56
CA GLN A 152 -8.85 -0.49 -8.28
C GLN A 152 -9.87 -0.25 -9.40
N ALA A 153 -9.48 -0.47 -10.66
CA ALA A 153 -10.37 -0.36 -11.81
C ALA A 153 -11.24 -1.62 -12.04
N GLY A 154 -11.07 -2.68 -11.23
CA GLY A 154 -11.83 -3.93 -11.33
C GLY A 154 -11.42 -4.84 -12.49
N VAL A 155 -10.23 -4.65 -13.07
CA VAL A 155 -9.71 -5.32 -14.28
C VAL A 155 -8.42 -6.10 -14.03
N ARG A 156 -8.06 -6.35 -12.76
CA ARG A 156 -6.83 -7.06 -12.40
C ARG A 156 -6.66 -8.40 -13.13
N PRO A 157 -7.68 -9.28 -13.27
CA PRO A 157 -7.51 -10.54 -14.00
C PRO A 157 -7.11 -10.33 -15.46
N GLN A 158 -7.72 -9.35 -16.13
CA GLN A 158 -7.43 -9.02 -17.52
C GLN A 158 -6.03 -8.40 -17.66
N ALA A 159 -5.66 -7.50 -16.75
CA ALA A 159 -4.32 -6.92 -16.70
C ALA A 159 -3.24 -7.97 -16.43
N GLN A 160 -3.51 -8.96 -15.58
CA GLN A 160 -2.61 -10.09 -15.35
C GLN A 160 -2.38 -10.90 -16.62
N LEU A 161 -3.45 -11.23 -17.37
CA LEU A 161 -3.32 -11.96 -18.64
C LEU A 161 -2.44 -11.22 -19.66
N LEU A 162 -2.57 -9.88 -19.75
CA LEU A 162 -1.67 -9.07 -20.57
C LEU A 162 -0.22 -9.24 -20.12
N LEU A 163 0.07 -9.13 -18.83
CA LEU A 163 1.44 -9.24 -18.31
C LEU A 163 2.02 -10.63 -18.54
N ASP A 164 1.23 -11.69 -18.33
CA ASP A 164 1.65 -13.07 -18.58
C ASP A 164 2.03 -13.26 -20.06
N ASP A 165 1.25 -12.70 -20.99
CA ASP A 165 1.55 -12.79 -22.43
C ASP A 165 2.77 -11.96 -22.82
N VAL A 166 2.94 -10.77 -22.20
CA VAL A 166 4.13 -9.94 -22.36
C VAL A 166 5.40 -10.64 -21.83
N GLU A 167 5.31 -11.36 -20.71
CA GLU A 167 6.43 -12.10 -20.13
C GLU A 167 6.83 -13.34 -20.95
N ARG A 168 5.88 -13.95 -21.67
CA ARG A 168 6.17 -15.06 -22.60
C ARG A 168 6.82 -14.59 -23.91
N ALA A 169 6.73 -13.31 -24.25
CA ALA A 169 7.35 -12.77 -25.45
C ALA A 169 8.91 -12.81 -25.34
N PRO A 170 9.64 -12.93 -26.46
CA PRO A 170 11.11 -12.93 -26.45
C PRO A 170 11.72 -11.70 -25.79
N ASP A 171 11.02 -10.57 -25.86
CA ASP A 171 11.29 -9.36 -25.09
C ASP A 171 9.97 -8.67 -24.74
N LYS A 172 9.90 -8.09 -23.54
CA LYS A 172 8.65 -7.52 -23.00
C LYS A 172 8.20 -6.27 -23.75
N ILE A 173 9.14 -5.49 -24.32
CA ILE A 173 8.80 -4.32 -25.14
C ILE A 173 8.07 -4.79 -26.41
N GLY A 174 8.59 -5.83 -27.07
CA GLY A 174 7.97 -6.51 -28.19
C GLY A 174 6.63 -7.15 -27.82
N GLY A 175 6.52 -7.73 -26.61
CA GLY A 175 5.27 -8.20 -26.04
C GLY A 175 4.20 -7.12 -26.02
N PHE A 176 4.48 -5.96 -25.42
CA PHE A 176 3.56 -4.82 -25.41
C PHE A 176 3.26 -4.28 -26.81
N ALA A 177 4.27 -4.23 -27.69
CA ALA A 177 4.08 -3.79 -29.08
C ALA A 177 3.11 -4.71 -29.84
N GLY A 178 3.05 -6.01 -29.51
CA GLY A 178 2.06 -6.96 -30.03
C GLY A 178 0.61 -6.56 -29.73
N TYR A 179 0.38 -5.80 -28.66
CA TYR A 179 -0.91 -5.22 -28.31
C TYR A 179 -1.08 -3.76 -28.76
N GLY A 180 -0.16 -3.25 -29.58
CA GLY A 180 -0.16 -1.85 -30.01
C GLY A 180 0.25 -0.86 -28.89
N ILE A 181 0.82 -1.35 -27.79
CA ILE A 181 1.29 -0.52 -26.68
C ILE A 181 2.75 -0.13 -26.95
N ALA A 182 2.98 1.16 -27.19
CA ALA A 182 4.33 1.70 -27.30
C ALA A 182 4.87 2.04 -25.91
N ILE A 183 5.89 1.31 -25.47
CA ILE A 183 6.62 1.59 -24.24
C ILE A 183 7.54 2.80 -24.48
N ALA A 184 7.35 3.85 -23.69
CA ALA A 184 8.20 5.03 -23.77
C ALA A 184 9.53 4.76 -23.09
N THR A 185 10.62 5.30 -23.65
CA THR A 185 11.95 5.16 -23.04
C THR A 185 12.02 5.86 -21.70
N HIS A 186 12.97 5.45 -20.85
CA HIS A 186 13.22 6.12 -19.57
C HIS A 186 13.40 7.63 -19.74
N GLU A 187 14.13 8.09 -20.77
CA GLU A 187 14.29 9.50 -21.08
C GLU A 187 12.97 10.18 -21.47
N GLN A 188 12.11 9.50 -22.24
CA GLN A 188 10.79 10.03 -22.59
C GLN A 188 9.86 10.10 -21.38
N LEU A 189 9.92 9.12 -20.47
CA LEU A 189 9.16 9.13 -19.22
C LEU A 189 9.66 10.21 -18.27
N VAL A 190 10.98 10.36 -18.13
CA VAL A 190 11.62 11.43 -17.37
C VAL A 190 11.33 12.79 -18.00
N ALA A 191 11.28 12.90 -19.33
CA ALA A 191 10.88 14.12 -20.01
C ALA A 191 9.38 14.40 -19.84
N ARG A 192 8.52 13.38 -19.72
CA ARG A 192 7.09 13.55 -19.40
C ARG A 192 6.88 14.04 -17.98
N THR A 193 7.67 13.57 -17.02
CA THR A 193 7.62 14.05 -15.63
C THR A 193 8.30 15.41 -15.44
N LYS A 194 9.31 15.73 -16.26
CA LYS A 194 10.02 17.03 -16.27
C LYS A 194 9.48 18.04 -17.27
N ALA A 195 8.48 17.68 -18.09
CA ALA A 195 7.91 18.59 -19.06
C ALA A 195 7.35 19.81 -18.30
N PRO A 196 7.78 21.04 -18.63
CA PRO A 196 7.23 22.26 -18.04
C PRO A 196 5.70 22.39 -18.21
N ASP A 197 5.12 21.55 -19.07
CA ASP A 197 3.77 21.64 -19.60
C ASP A 197 2.78 20.60 -19.02
N LEU A 198 3.15 19.83 -17.99
CA LEU A 198 2.12 19.13 -17.19
C LEU A 198 1.12 20.14 -16.57
N TRP A 199 1.55 21.39 -16.45
CA TRP A 199 0.74 22.57 -16.15
C TRP A 199 -0.44 22.82 -17.08
N SER A 200 -0.30 22.57 -18.40
CA SER A 200 -1.36 22.86 -19.38
C SER A 200 -2.30 21.68 -19.61
N GLN A 201 -1.92 20.47 -19.19
CA GLN A 201 -2.73 19.26 -19.36
C GLN A 201 -3.67 18.99 -18.18
N TYR A 202 -3.40 19.56 -17.00
CA TYR A 202 -4.26 19.46 -15.82
C TYR A 202 -4.86 20.83 -15.50
N GLU A 203 -6.18 20.95 -15.50
CA GLU A 203 -6.88 22.18 -15.11
C GLU A 203 -6.49 22.57 -13.67
N PRO A 204 -5.76 23.67 -13.43
CA PRO A 204 -5.31 24.05 -12.09
C PRO A 204 -6.46 24.15 -11.07
N LYS A 205 -7.65 24.50 -11.57
CA LYS A 205 -8.91 24.48 -10.83
C LYS A 205 -9.25 23.11 -10.20
N ALA A 206 -9.13 22.02 -10.96
CA ALA A 206 -9.48 20.68 -10.49
C ALA A 206 -8.53 20.20 -9.38
N TRP A 207 -7.24 20.51 -9.53
CA TRP A 207 -6.23 20.19 -8.52
C TRP A 207 -6.37 21.05 -7.29
N TYR A 208 -6.57 22.36 -7.46
CA TYR A 208 -6.81 23.25 -6.32
C TYR A 208 -7.99 22.76 -5.48
N ALA A 209 -9.12 22.41 -6.09
CA ALA A 209 -10.28 21.88 -5.37
C ALA A 209 -9.96 20.57 -4.63
N THR A 210 -9.15 19.68 -5.24
CA THR A 210 -8.75 18.40 -4.64
C THR A 210 -7.77 18.58 -3.48
N LEU A 211 -6.76 19.42 -3.66
CA LEU A 211 -5.70 19.69 -2.67
C LEU A 211 -6.20 20.47 -1.47
N THR A 212 -7.25 21.27 -1.65
CA THR A 212 -7.84 22.12 -0.60
C THR A 212 -9.09 21.50 0.05
N LYS A 213 -9.53 20.34 -0.45
CA LYS A 213 -10.69 19.61 0.09
C LYS A 213 -10.50 19.32 1.58
N GLY A 214 -11.41 19.85 2.40
CA GLY A 214 -11.45 19.61 3.85
C GLY A 214 -10.81 20.71 4.71
N TRP A 215 -9.89 21.52 4.16
CA TRP A 215 -9.25 22.62 4.91
C TRP A 215 -9.46 24.00 4.29
N GLY A 216 -10.14 24.09 3.15
CA GLY A 216 -10.70 25.32 2.60
C GLY A 216 -9.76 26.14 1.72
N GLY A 217 -8.47 25.80 1.65
CA GLY A 217 -7.52 26.45 0.74
C GLY A 217 -7.08 27.83 1.21
N TRP A 218 -6.64 28.67 0.27
CA TRP A 218 -6.24 30.03 0.59
C TRP A 218 -7.49 30.90 0.79
N SER A 219 -7.50 31.67 1.89
CA SER A 219 -8.58 32.62 2.22
C SER A 219 -8.62 33.86 1.31
N GLY A 220 -7.60 34.03 0.47
CA GLY A 220 -7.38 35.25 -0.30
C GLY A 220 -6.80 36.41 0.52
N ARG A 221 -6.48 36.22 1.81
CA ARG A 221 -5.79 37.21 2.65
C ARG A 221 -4.30 36.98 2.62
N GLU A 222 -3.52 38.05 2.47
CA GLU A 222 -2.05 37.97 2.42
C GLU A 222 -1.46 37.38 3.72
N ALA A 223 -2.05 37.68 4.87
CA ALA A 223 -1.62 37.14 6.17
C ALA A 223 -1.65 35.60 6.24
N ASP A 224 -2.53 34.95 5.47
CA ASP A 224 -2.67 33.49 5.45
C ASP A 224 -1.80 32.82 4.37
N TRP A 225 -1.09 33.61 3.55
CA TRP A 225 -0.38 33.12 2.36
C TRP A 225 0.71 32.10 2.69
N ALA A 226 1.58 32.42 3.66
CA ALA A 226 2.67 31.53 4.05
C ALA A 226 2.17 30.17 4.59
N LYS A 227 1.08 30.20 5.37
CA LYS A 227 0.41 29.01 5.88
C LYS A 227 -0.18 28.19 4.73
N PHE A 228 -0.91 28.84 3.83
CA PHE A 228 -1.47 28.19 2.64
C PHE A 228 -0.38 27.50 1.81
N LYS A 229 0.72 28.19 1.47
CA LYS A 229 1.83 27.61 0.69
C LYS A 229 2.37 26.32 1.31
N ARG A 230 2.61 26.32 2.63
CA ARG A 230 3.12 25.15 3.35
C ARG A 230 2.18 23.94 3.24
N TYR A 231 0.90 24.14 3.53
CA TYR A 231 -0.08 23.05 3.47
C TYR A 231 -0.35 22.60 2.03
N PHE A 232 -0.48 23.54 1.09
CA PHE A 232 -0.70 23.24 -0.32
C PHE A 232 0.43 22.40 -0.92
N LEU A 233 1.69 22.79 -0.65
CA LEU A 233 2.86 22.04 -1.11
C LEU A 233 2.96 20.65 -0.45
N LYS A 234 2.69 20.56 0.86
CA LYS A 234 2.67 19.26 1.53
C LYS A 234 1.65 18.31 0.89
N PHE A 235 0.40 18.74 0.73
CA PHE A 235 -0.64 17.90 0.14
C PHE A 235 -0.41 17.59 -1.33
N ALA A 236 0.29 18.47 -2.05
CA ALA A 236 0.71 18.25 -3.42
C ALA A 236 1.83 17.21 -3.51
N GLN A 237 2.82 17.28 -2.61
CA GLN A 237 3.89 16.28 -2.51
C GLN A 237 3.33 14.91 -2.16
N ASP A 238 2.45 14.82 -1.17
CA ASP A 238 1.77 13.59 -0.77
C ASP A 238 0.95 12.96 -1.92
N ARG A 239 0.63 13.74 -2.97
CA ARG A 239 -0.09 13.31 -4.18
C ARG A 239 0.77 13.21 -5.43
N GLY A 240 2.10 13.32 -5.29
CA GLY A 240 3.04 13.21 -6.42
C GLY A 240 3.06 14.42 -7.36
N VAL A 241 2.43 15.54 -6.98
CA VAL A 241 2.27 16.75 -7.80
C VAL A 241 3.00 17.97 -7.25
N GLY A 242 3.95 17.76 -6.33
CA GLY A 242 4.66 18.81 -5.59
C GLY A 242 5.44 19.79 -6.47
N GLU A 243 6.12 19.32 -7.52
CA GLU A 243 6.88 20.20 -8.43
C GLU A 243 5.95 21.13 -9.23
N GLY A 244 4.85 20.56 -9.73
CA GLY A 244 3.79 21.31 -10.38
C GLY A 244 3.27 22.39 -9.44
N ALA A 245 2.76 22.01 -8.27
CA ALA A 245 2.26 22.92 -7.25
C ALA A 245 3.27 24.01 -6.83
N GLY A 246 4.57 23.70 -6.78
CA GLY A 246 5.63 24.69 -6.54
C GLY A 246 5.64 25.82 -7.57
N LYS A 247 5.71 25.44 -8.86
CA LYS A 247 5.68 26.41 -9.97
C LYS A 247 4.41 27.26 -9.99
N PHE A 248 3.28 26.73 -9.49
CA PHE A 248 2.05 27.51 -9.35
C PHE A 248 2.26 28.69 -8.42
N LEU A 249 2.78 28.38 -7.24
CA LEU A 249 2.91 29.33 -6.16
C LEU A 249 3.97 30.36 -6.54
N ASP A 250 5.03 29.96 -7.24
CA ASP A 250 6.02 30.88 -7.78
C ASP A 250 5.40 31.85 -8.80
N LEU A 251 4.51 31.37 -9.69
CA LEU A 251 3.79 32.22 -10.64
C LEU A 251 2.83 33.19 -9.94
N VAL A 252 2.07 32.70 -8.96
CA VAL A 252 1.17 33.53 -8.16
C VAL A 252 1.94 34.57 -7.34
N GLU A 253 3.12 34.20 -6.80
CA GLU A 253 3.99 35.14 -6.06
C GLU A 253 4.68 36.17 -6.95
N ALA A 254 4.96 35.82 -8.20
CA ALA A 254 5.52 36.76 -9.17
C ALA A 254 4.49 37.82 -9.62
N GLY A 255 3.19 37.54 -9.47
CA GLY A 255 2.10 38.47 -9.79
C GLY A 255 1.95 39.57 -8.73
N GLU A 256 1.55 40.77 -9.17
CA GLU A 256 1.25 41.90 -8.26
C GLU A 256 -0.02 41.67 -7.44
N ASP A 257 -0.97 40.90 -7.99
CA ASP A 257 -2.22 40.51 -7.32
C ASP A 257 -2.41 38.99 -7.39
N LYS A 258 -2.19 38.33 -6.24
CA LYS A 258 -2.35 36.88 -6.12
C LYS A 258 -3.78 36.45 -6.41
N ARG A 259 -4.80 37.22 -6.03
CA ARG A 259 -6.21 36.86 -6.27
C ARG A 259 -6.52 36.87 -7.77
N ALA A 260 -6.00 37.87 -8.49
CA ALA A 260 -6.09 37.90 -9.94
C ALA A 260 -5.40 36.69 -10.57
N ALA A 261 -4.20 36.32 -10.10
CA ALA A 261 -3.49 35.15 -10.59
C ALA A 261 -4.28 33.84 -10.37
N PHE A 262 -4.93 33.64 -9.22
CA PHE A 262 -5.84 32.51 -9.01
C PHE A 262 -7.04 32.52 -9.97
N ALA A 263 -7.63 33.70 -10.21
CA ALA A 263 -8.78 33.86 -11.10
C ALA A 263 -8.43 33.59 -12.58
N GLU A 264 -7.23 33.95 -13.04
CA GLU A 264 -6.72 33.63 -14.39
C GLU A 264 -6.68 32.12 -14.64
N HIS A 265 -6.50 31.34 -13.58
CA HIS A 265 -6.53 29.87 -13.61
C HIS A 265 -7.90 29.27 -13.28
N GLY A 266 -8.97 30.08 -13.29
CA GLY A 266 -10.35 29.64 -13.05
C GLY A 266 -10.64 29.23 -11.61
N ILE A 267 -9.76 29.58 -10.65
CA ILE A 267 -9.93 29.31 -9.23
C ILE A 267 -10.63 30.51 -8.59
N THR A 268 -11.88 30.32 -8.20
CA THR A 268 -12.64 31.31 -7.44
C THR A 268 -12.26 31.21 -5.97
N LEU A 269 -11.63 32.25 -5.43
CA LEU A 269 -11.38 32.38 -4.00
C LEU A 269 -12.63 32.93 -3.29
N PRO A 270 -12.80 32.66 -1.99
CA PRO A 270 -13.84 33.30 -1.20
C PRO A 270 -13.67 34.83 -1.24
N ASP A 271 -14.78 35.56 -1.25
CA ASP A 271 -14.75 37.02 -1.08
C ASP A 271 -13.96 37.37 0.18
N GLU A 272 -13.25 38.50 0.14
CA GLU A 272 -12.50 38.98 1.30
C GLU A 272 -13.49 39.22 2.41
N GLN A 273 -13.55 38.29 3.36
CA GLN A 273 -14.35 38.49 4.56
C GLN A 273 -13.74 39.71 5.24
N PRO A 274 -14.50 40.83 5.38
CA PRO A 274 -13.97 42.04 5.98
C PRO A 274 -13.41 41.67 7.35
N ALA A 275 -12.18 42.11 7.64
CA ALA A 275 -11.59 41.93 8.95
C ALA A 275 -12.59 42.48 9.97
N GLU A 276 -13.21 41.59 10.76
CA GLU A 276 -14.08 42.04 11.84
C GLU A 276 -13.26 42.98 12.73
N PRO A 277 -13.73 44.20 13.03
CA PRO A 277 -13.05 45.10 13.93
C PRO A 277 -13.19 44.54 15.34
N GLY A 278 -12.30 43.63 15.70
CA GLY A 278 -12.23 43.00 17.01
C GLY A 278 -10.78 42.86 17.43
N GLY A 279 -10.18 43.97 17.89
CA GLY A 279 -8.81 43.96 18.43
C GLY A 279 -8.60 42.87 19.50
N GLU A 280 -9.67 42.48 20.20
CA GLU A 280 -9.63 41.42 21.21
C GLU A 280 -9.69 39.99 20.63
N ILE A 281 -10.29 39.78 19.45
CA ILE A 281 -10.35 38.46 18.79
C ILE A 281 -9.08 38.24 17.97
N ALA A 282 -8.58 39.26 17.27
CA ALA A 282 -7.32 39.19 16.53
C ALA A 282 -6.12 38.92 17.46
N GLU A 283 -6.10 39.53 18.65
CA GLU A 283 -5.08 39.27 19.67
C GLU A 283 -5.18 37.83 20.21
N LYS A 284 -6.39 37.35 20.53
CA LYS A 284 -6.61 35.96 20.97
C LYS A 284 -6.26 34.92 19.91
N VAL A 285 -6.51 35.21 18.63
CA VAL A 285 -6.13 34.33 17.51
C VAL A 285 -4.61 34.33 17.32
N ALA A 286 -3.95 35.49 17.38
CA ALA A 286 -2.49 35.57 17.30
C ALA A 286 -1.80 34.86 18.49
N GLU A 287 -2.37 34.95 19.69
CA GLU A 287 -1.88 34.25 20.87
C GLU A 287 -2.10 32.73 20.77
N ARG A 288 -3.26 32.30 20.25
CA ARG A 288 -3.53 30.88 19.97
C ARG A 288 -2.59 30.33 18.92
N ASP A 289 -2.35 31.07 17.83
CA ASP A 289 -1.49 30.62 16.74
C ASP A 289 -0.01 30.54 17.19
N LYS A 290 0.45 31.49 18.02
CA LYS A 290 1.76 31.37 18.69
C LYS A 290 1.86 30.15 19.60
N ARG A 291 0.79 29.84 20.35
CA ARG A 291 0.76 28.65 21.21
C ARG A 291 0.81 27.36 20.38
N VAL A 292 0.05 27.29 19.30
CA VAL A 292 0.05 26.14 18.39
C VAL A 292 1.42 26.00 17.71
N GLU A 293 2.07 27.08 17.30
CA GLU A 293 3.43 27.01 16.74
C GLU A 293 4.45 26.52 17.77
N ALA A 294 4.34 26.94 19.03
CA ALA A 294 5.21 26.46 20.10
C ALA A 294 4.97 24.96 20.41
N GLU A 295 3.71 24.53 20.51
CA GLU A 295 3.34 23.12 20.69
C GLU A 295 3.82 22.26 19.52
N LEU A 296 3.71 22.76 18.28
CA LEU A 296 4.18 22.05 17.09
C LEU A 296 5.70 21.92 17.07
N ALA A 297 6.43 22.96 17.49
CA ALA A 297 7.89 22.92 17.58
C ALA A 297 8.36 21.90 18.63
N GLU A 298 7.71 21.86 19.80
CA GLU A 298 7.99 20.86 20.85
C GLU A 298 7.70 19.44 20.37
N LEU A 299 6.59 19.23 19.65
CA LEU A 299 6.26 17.95 19.03
C LEU A 299 7.29 17.49 17.99
N VAL A 300 7.81 18.42 17.18
CA VAL A 300 8.85 18.11 16.19
C VAL A 300 10.15 17.73 16.89
N GLU A 301 10.58 18.48 17.91
CA GLU A 301 11.78 18.16 18.69
C GLU A 301 11.66 16.79 19.38
N ALA A 302 10.50 16.50 19.97
CA ALA A 302 10.22 15.20 20.58
C ALA A 302 10.25 14.06 19.54
N SER A 303 9.72 14.30 18.33
CA SER A 303 9.74 13.31 17.24
C SER A 303 11.14 13.08 16.69
N GLU A 304 11.97 14.13 16.56
CA GLU A 304 13.37 14.01 16.15
C GLU A 304 14.19 13.22 17.17
N GLU A 305 13.96 13.46 18.46
CA GLU A 305 14.60 12.71 19.53
C GLU A 305 14.18 11.24 19.52
N GLN A 306 12.89 10.93 19.31
CA GLN A 306 12.43 9.55 19.16
C GLN A 306 13.06 8.85 17.95
N MET A 307 13.16 9.52 16.80
CA MET A 307 13.84 8.95 15.63
C MET A 307 15.33 8.72 15.88
N ARG A 308 16.00 9.62 16.60
CA ARG A 308 17.40 9.47 17.00
C ARG A 308 17.61 8.26 17.92
N GLN A 309 16.73 8.09 18.91
CA GLN A 309 16.76 6.93 19.81
C GLN A 309 16.51 5.62 19.06
N ALA A 310 15.51 5.60 18.16
CA ALA A 310 15.24 4.44 17.33
C ALA A 310 16.43 4.08 16.42
N ALA A 311 17.12 5.07 15.85
CA ALA A 311 18.32 4.84 15.04
C ALA A 311 19.48 4.28 15.88
N GLU A 312 19.68 4.79 17.09
CA GLU A 312 20.72 4.29 18.01
C GLU A 312 20.43 2.85 18.48
N GLU A 313 19.16 2.51 18.74
CA GLU A 313 18.74 1.14 19.04
C GLU A 313 18.94 0.20 17.86
N LEU A 314 18.67 0.66 16.64
CA LEU A 314 18.87 -0.13 15.43
C LEU A 314 20.36 -0.42 15.19
N GLU A 315 21.24 0.57 15.41
CA GLU A 315 22.69 0.38 15.35
C GLU A 315 23.20 -0.63 16.41
N LYS A 316 22.68 -0.55 17.64
CA LYS A 316 22.98 -1.54 18.70
C LYS A 316 22.51 -2.94 18.36
N ASN A 317 21.31 -3.07 17.79
CA ASN A 317 20.77 -4.35 17.34
C ASN A 317 21.60 -4.94 16.20
N ASP A 318 22.02 -4.11 15.24
CA ASP A 318 22.88 -4.55 14.13
C ASP A 318 24.24 -5.06 14.64
N ALA A 319 24.90 -4.32 15.53
CA ALA A 319 26.15 -4.77 16.14
C ALA A 319 26.00 -6.06 16.95
N PHE A 320 24.86 -6.23 17.63
CA PHE A 320 24.53 -7.47 18.34
C PHE A 320 24.36 -8.64 17.36
N PHE A 321 23.62 -8.46 16.27
CA PHE A 321 23.45 -9.48 15.24
C PHE A 321 24.77 -9.89 14.61
N GLU A 322 25.64 -8.95 14.24
CA GLU A 322 26.95 -9.29 13.68
C GLU A 322 27.79 -10.14 14.65
N LYS A 323 27.74 -9.83 15.95
CA LYS A 323 28.41 -10.61 16.98
C LYS A 323 27.84 -12.03 17.11
N VAL A 324 26.52 -12.17 17.10
CA VAL A 324 25.86 -13.49 17.18
C VAL A 324 26.19 -14.33 15.96
N VAL A 325 26.12 -13.76 14.76
CA VAL A 325 26.47 -14.45 13.52
C VAL A 325 27.94 -14.87 13.52
N ALA A 326 28.87 -13.99 13.91
CA ALA A 326 30.28 -14.33 14.00
C ALA A 326 30.55 -15.49 14.97
N GLU A 327 29.85 -15.54 16.11
CA GLU A 327 29.99 -16.63 17.07
C GLU A 327 29.39 -17.96 16.55
N ILE A 328 28.29 -17.91 15.80
CA ILE A 328 27.73 -19.10 15.14
C ILE A 328 28.72 -19.60 14.08
N MET A 329 29.25 -18.70 13.24
CA MET A 329 30.26 -19.06 12.22
C MET A 329 31.54 -19.65 12.83
N GLU A 330 31.97 -19.19 14.00
CA GLU A 330 33.15 -19.73 14.70
C GLU A 330 32.91 -21.14 15.26
N LYS A 331 31.68 -21.45 15.69
CA LYS A 331 31.33 -22.71 16.35
C LYS A 331 30.72 -23.76 15.41
N ALA A 332 30.23 -23.35 14.25
CA ALA A 332 29.63 -24.25 13.28
C ALA A 332 30.69 -25.18 12.67
N ASP A 333 30.46 -26.49 12.73
CA ASP A 333 31.23 -27.46 11.96
C ASP A 333 30.61 -27.59 10.56
N PHE A 334 31.20 -26.92 9.58
CA PHE A 334 30.64 -26.89 8.24
C PHE A 334 30.67 -28.24 7.51
N SER A 335 31.38 -29.24 8.04
CA SER A 335 31.38 -30.58 7.47
C SER A 335 30.02 -31.29 7.61
N GLU A 336 29.17 -30.86 8.54
CA GLU A 336 27.80 -31.38 8.71
C GLU A 336 26.83 -30.89 7.62
N PHE A 337 27.19 -29.88 6.83
CA PHE A 337 26.35 -29.36 5.73
C PHE A 337 26.63 -30.00 4.37
N GLU A 338 27.61 -30.91 4.25
CA GLU A 338 27.89 -31.60 2.98
C GLU A 338 26.70 -32.48 2.56
N GLY A 339 26.06 -32.10 1.44
CA GLY A 339 24.95 -32.86 0.84
C GLY A 339 23.54 -32.36 1.20
N LEU A 340 23.43 -31.28 1.99
CA LEU A 340 22.16 -30.61 2.26
C LEU A 340 21.83 -29.58 1.16
N THR A 341 20.54 -29.36 0.94
CA THR A 341 20.04 -28.30 0.06
C THR A 341 20.12 -26.93 0.73
N SER A 342 20.08 -25.85 -0.07
CA SER A 342 20.10 -24.47 0.45
C SER A 342 18.97 -24.20 1.46
N ASP A 343 17.80 -24.82 1.27
CA ASP A 343 16.65 -24.63 2.16
C ASP A 343 16.87 -25.34 3.50
N GLU A 344 17.43 -26.56 3.49
CA GLU A 344 17.79 -27.30 4.72
C GLU A 344 18.90 -26.60 5.51
N ILE A 345 19.89 -26.04 4.82
CA ILE A 345 20.94 -25.23 5.46
C ILE A 345 20.33 -23.97 6.08
N GLN A 346 19.39 -23.31 5.39
CA GLN A 346 18.70 -22.13 5.91
C GLN A 346 17.89 -22.45 7.17
N GLU A 347 17.13 -23.56 7.19
CA GLU A 347 16.34 -23.99 8.34
C GLU A 347 17.22 -24.28 9.56
N ILE A 348 18.33 -25.00 9.39
CA ILE A 348 19.30 -25.28 10.48
C ILE A 348 19.92 -23.97 11.01
N TRP A 349 20.22 -23.02 10.11
CA TRP A 349 20.74 -21.72 10.49
C TRP A 349 19.73 -20.88 11.26
N GLU A 350 18.46 -20.87 10.84
CA GLU A 350 17.37 -20.17 11.51
C GLU A 350 17.14 -20.75 12.92
N GLU A 351 17.15 -22.07 13.07
CA GLU A 351 17.04 -22.74 14.37
C GLU A 351 18.24 -22.44 15.30
N ALA A 352 19.47 -22.51 14.78
CA ALA A 352 20.68 -22.20 15.55
C ALA A 352 20.72 -20.74 15.99
N LEU A 353 20.31 -19.82 15.11
CA LEU A 353 20.21 -18.40 15.39
C LEU A 353 19.13 -18.12 16.45
N LEU A 354 17.94 -18.71 16.32
CA LEU A 354 16.87 -18.61 17.32
C LEU A 354 17.29 -19.15 18.68
N ALA A 355 17.94 -20.31 18.74
CA ALA A 355 18.45 -20.89 19.98
C ALA A 355 19.49 -19.99 20.65
N ARG A 356 20.40 -19.39 19.87
CA ARG A 356 21.43 -18.47 20.39
C ARG A 356 20.83 -17.14 20.84
N ILE A 357 19.89 -16.58 20.08
CA ILE A 357 19.11 -15.41 20.49
C ILE A 357 18.39 -15.69 21.82
N GLN A 358 17.77 -16.87 21.97
CA GLN A 358 17.10 -17.27 23.22
C GLN A 358 18.07 -17.43 24.40
N GLU A 359 19.29 -17.90 24.18
CA GLU A 359 20.33 -18.01 25.21
C GLU A 359 20.81 -16.64 25.69
N PHE A 360 21.02 -15.69 24.76
CA PHE A 360 21.34 -14.30 25.10
C PHE A 360 20.15 -13.56 25.73
N ALA A 361 18.93 -13.84 25.26
CA ALA A 361 17.66 -13.34 25.76
C ALA A 361 17.35 -13.75 27.20
N GLY A 362 17.92 -14.86 27.70
CA GLY A 362 17.83 -15.21 29.13
C GLY A 362 18.37 -14.12 30.08
N GLN A 363 18.98 -13.05 29.54
CA GLN A 363 19.46 -11.87 30.24
C GLN A 363 18.68 -10.58 29.92
N ALA A 364 17.76 -10.58 28.96
CA ALA A 364 16.97 -9.42 28.51
C ALA A 364 15.45 -9.68 28.65
N SER A 365 14.63 -8.64 28.60
CA SER A 365 13.18 -8.79 28.83
C SER A 365 12.48 -9.35 27.58
N ALA A 366 11.44 -10.18 27.77
CA ALA A 366 10.68 -10.83 26.68
C ALA A 366 9.98 -9.83 25.71
N GLU A 367 9.95 -8.54 26.06
CA GLU A 367 9.34 -7.46 25.28
C GLU A 367 10.30 -6.92 24.20
N GLU A 368 11.61 -6.92 24.47
CA GLU A 368 12.66 -6.48 23.52
C GLU A 368 12.82 -7.46 22.35
N LEU A 369 12.50 -8.74 22.55
CA LEU A 369 12.71 -9.80 21.55
C LEU A 369 11.61 -9.85 20.49
N ARG A 370 10.40 -9.36 20.78
CA ARG A 370 9.31 -9.31 19.79
C ARG A 370 9.56 -8.29 18.68
N GLY A 371 10.42 -7.30 18.91
CA GLY A 371 10.84 -6.35 17.88
C GLY A 371 11.88 -6.93 16.90
N LEU A 372 12.62 -7.96 17.33
CA LEU A 372 13.72 -8.57 16.55
C LEU A 372 13.24 -9.73 15.66
N THR A 373 12.10 -10.36 15.97
CA THR A 373 11.55 -11.51 15.22
C THR A 373 10.73 -11.11 13.98
N ALA A 374 10.95 -9.92 13.41
CA ALA A 374 10.49 -9.63 12.05
C ALA A 374 11.32 -10.46 11.06
N ASN A 375 10.83 -11.65 10.76
CA ASN A 375 11.44 -12.74 9.98
C ASN A 375 12.14 -12.30 8.67
N GLU A 376 11.77 -11.16 8.09
CA GLU A 376 12.33 -10.67 6.82
C GLU A 376 13.78 -10.14 6.96
N ALA A 377 14.12 -9.45 8.04
CA ALA A 377 15.46 -8.86 8.21
C ALA A 377 16.53 -9.94 8.48
N VAL A 378 16.14 -10.98 9.23
CA VAL A 378 16.99 -12.13 9.55
C VAL A 378 17.19 -13.01 8.32
N SER A 379 16.12 -13.38 7.61
CA SER A 379 16.21 -14.18 6.39
C SER A 379 17.03 -13.46 5.29
N GLY A 380 16.88 -12.14 5.15
CA GLY A 380 17.68 -11.34 4.21
C GLY A 380 19.18 -11.30 4.53
N LYS A 381 19.56 -11.18 5.81
CA LYS A 381 20.97 -11.17 6.22
C LYS A 381 21.61 -12.56 6.15
N VAL A 382 20.89 -13.62 6.49
CA VAL A 382 21.37 -15.01 6.34
C VAL A 382 21.65 -15.33 4.86
N LYS A 383 20.75 -14.94 3.95
CA LYS A 383 20.97 -15.08 2.49
C LYS A 383 22.17 -14.30 1.96
N ALA A 384 22.52 -13.16 2.56
CA ALA A 384 23.67 -12.35 2.14
C ALA A 384 25.02 -12.90 2.62
N ILE A 385 25.02 -13.75 3.66
CA ILE A 385 26.24 -14.26 4.31
C ILE A 385 26.57 -15.69 3.83
N LEU A 386 25.58 -16.47 3.37
CA LEU A 386 25.83 -17.75 2.72
C LEU A 386 26.61 -17.54 1.40
N PRO A 387 27.81 -18.12 1.25
CA PRO A 387 28.55 -17.99 0.00
C PRO A 387 27.78 -18.67 -1.15
N GLU A 388 27.67 -18.02 -2.31
CA GLU A 388 27.09 -18.56 -3.56
C GLU A 388 27.89 -19.75 -4.15
N GLN A 389 28.60 -20.52 -3.34
CA GLN A 389 29.41 -21.64 -3.78
C GLN A 389 28.91 -22.95 -3.20
N HIS A 390 27.82 -23.48 -3.76
CA HIS A 390 27.61 -24.91 -3.99
C HIS A 390 26.67 -25.13 -5.18
#